data_AF-A0A2V8X0K8-F1
#
_entry.id   AF-A0A2V8X0K8-F1
#
_cell.length_a   1.000
_cell.length_b   1.000
_cell.length_c   1.000
_cell.angle_alpha   90.00
_cell.angle_beta   90.00
_cell.angle_gamma   90.00
#
_symmetry.space_group_name_H-M   'P 1'
#
loop_
_entity.id
_entity.type
_entity.pdbx_description
1 polymer ?
#
loop_
_entity_poly.entity_id
_entity_poly.type
_entity_poly.pdbx_seq_one_letter_code
_entity_poly.pdbx_strand_id
1 'polypeptide(L)'
;MESIRQQESYGILSNPKVWVMQEFKNTSENHLGMPLPKGRVRFYRRDDDGQLEFTGENDIGHTPKDETIRLYTGNAFDMTGERSRTDYRADFNARWLDESFEMKVRNHKSESVEVRIVEHLYRWTNWDIIKNSDPFKKLDGRTLEFLVQIPPGGEKTVSYKVHYSW
;
A
#
# COMPACT_ATOMS: atom_id res chain seq x y z
N MET A 1 9.32 0.40 32.25
CA MET A 1 9.53 0.91 30.87
C MET A 1 8.16 1.04 30.23
N GLU A 2 7.82 2.24 29.80
CA GLU A 2 6.62 2.49 29.01
C GLU A 2 6.73 1.71 27.68
N SER A 3 5.68 0.98 27.31
CA SER A 3 5.70 0.20 26.07
C SER A 3 5.74 1.15 24.88
N ILE A 4 6.61 0.90 23.90
CA ILE A 4 6.70 1.73 22.67
C ILE A 4 5.34 1.85 21.95
N ARG A 5 4.46 0.85 22.11
CA ARG A 5 3.10 0.83 21.56
C ARG A 5 2.12 1.76 22.27
N GLN A 6 2.48 2.33 23.42
CA GLN A 6 1.67 3.31 24.14
C GLN A 6 2.12 4.75 23.83
N GLN A 7 3.29 4.93 23.22
CA GLN A 7 3.79 6.24 22.84
C GLN A 7 2.92 6.84 21.74
N GLU A 8 2.46 8.06 21.96
CA GLU A 8 1.61 8.75 21.00
C GLU A 8 2.32 8.92 19.64
N SER A 9 3.63 9.12 19.60
CA SER A 9 4.38 9.31 18.34
C SER A 9 4.60 8.02 17.52
N TYR A 10 4.23 6.85 18.02
CA TYR A 10 4.49 5.58 17.34
C TYR A 10 3.61 5.41 16.09
N GLY A 11 4.21 4.99 14.98
CA GLY A 11 3.49 4.68 13.74
C GLY A 11 2.91 5.89 12.98
N ILE A 12 3.38 7.12 13.27
CA ILE A 12 2.91 8.33 12.58
C ILE A 12 3.72 8.70 11.34
N LEU A 13 4.94 8.17 11.20
CA LEU A 13 5.81 8.48 10.06
C LEU A 13 5.18 7.98 8.77
N SER A 14 5.24 8.82 7.74
CA SER A 14 4.74 8.51 6.41
C SER A 14 5.76 8.85 5.33
N ASN A 15 5.75 8.08 4.25
CA ASN A 15 6.52 8.36 3.06
C ASN A 15 5.59 9.03 2.03
N PRO A 16 5.85 10.27 1.62
CA PRO A 16 4.97 10.95 0.67
C PRO A 16 5.10 10.42 -0.77
N LYS A 17 6.15 9.65 -1.06
CA LYS A 17 6.37 9.08 -2.40
C LYS A 17 5.41 7.92 -2.63
N VAL A 18 4.70 7.98 -3.75
CA VAL A 18 3.85 6.89 -4.22
C VAL A 18 4.70 5.92 -5.04
N TRP A 19 4.72 4.65 -4.62
CA TRP A 19 5.47 3.60 -5.31
C TRP A 19 4.76 3.16 -6.58
N VAL A 20 5.52 2.97 -7.66
CA VAL A 20 5.08 2.26 -8.85
C VAL A 20 5.42 0.80 -8.66
N MET A 21 4.39 -0.04 -8.67
CA MET A 21 4.51 -1.48 -8.52
C MET A 21 4.00 -2.17 -9.78
N GLN A 22 4.77 -3.11 -10.31
CA GLN A 22 4.32 -4.04 -11.34
C GLN A 22 3.87 -5.34 -10.69
N GLU A 23 2.63 -5.74 -10.95
CA GLU A 23 2.01 -6.94 -10.40
C GLU A 23 1.59 -7.89 -11.52
N PHE A 24 2.01 -9.15 -11.44
CA PHE A 24 1.60 -10.18 -12.38
C PHE A 24 1.56 -11.55 -11.69
N LYS A 25 0.74 -12.47 -12.22
CA LYS A 25 0.60 -13.82 -11.68
C LYS A 25 1.42 -14.82 -12.49
N ASN A 26 2.22 -15.65 -11.83
CA ASN A 26 3.06 -16.68 -12.44
C ASN A 26 2.23 -17.89 -12.89
N THR A 27 1.39 -17.71 -13.91
CA THR A 27 0.43 -18.71 -14.40
C THR A 27 0.68 -19.06 -15.86
N SER A 28 0.23 -20.23 -16.29
CA SER A 28 0.34 -20.66 -17.69
C SER A 28 -0.45 -19.77 -18.65
N GLU A 29 -1.57 -19.21 -18.18
CA GLU A 29 -2.40 -18.24 -18.92
C GLU A 29 -1.64 -16.95 -19.22
N ASN A 30 -0.75 -16.53 -18.32
CA ASN A 30 0.16 -15.40 -18.53
C ASN A 30 1.44 -15.80 -19.29
N HIS A 31 1.45 -16.96 -19.96
CA HIS A 31 2.61 -17.55 -20.63
C HIS A 31 3.82 -17.78 -19.69
N LEU A 32 3.55 -17.92 -18.39
CA LEU A 32 4.51 -18.33 -17.37
C LEU A 32 4.12 -19.73 -16.88
N GLY A 33 3.92 -19.92 -15.56
CA GLY A 33 3.41 -21.17 -15.01
C GLY A 33 4.50 -22.19 -14.69
N MET A 34 5.72 -21.71 -14.44
CA MET A 34 6.86 -22.50 -13.99
C MET A 34 7.50 -21.86 -12.75
N PRO A 35 8.25 -22.59 -11.92
CA PRO A 35 9.05 -21.97 -10.88
C PRO A 35 10.00 -20.92 -11.46
N LEU A 36 9.93 -19.70 -10.93
CA LEU A 36 10.79 -18.61 -11.35
C LEU A 36 12.03 -18.58 -10.45
N PRO A 37 13.25 -18.67 -11.01
CA PRO A 37 14.46 -18.62 -10.22
C PRO A 37 14.68 -17.21 -9.65
N LYS A 38 15.34 -17.12 -8.50
CA LYS A 38 15.83 -15.84 -7.99
C LYS A 38 16.71 -15.17 -9.04
N GLY A 39 16.58 -13.86 -9.19
CA GLY A 39 17.36 -13.11 -10.16
C GLY A 39 16.72 -11.79 -10.53
N ARG A 40 17.30 -11.14 -11.53
CA ARG A 40 16.87 -9.82 -11.95
C ARG A 40 15.77 -9.89 -13.00
N VAL A 41 14.69 -9.16 -12.77
CA VAL A 41 13.60 -8.92 -13.72
C VAL A 41 13.77 -7.51 -14.29
N ARG A 42 13.64 -7.39 -15.61
CA ARG A 42 13.66 -6.11 -16.33
C ARG A 42 12.34 -5.89 -17.02
N PHE A 43 11.84 -4.66 -16.92
CA PHE A 43 10.58 -4.24 -17.50
C PHE A 43 10.85 -3.44 -18.77
N TYR A 44 10.13 -3.81 -19.82
CA TYR A 44 10.16 -3.11 -21.09
C TYR A 44 8.74 -2.71 -21.48
N ARG A 45 8.59 -1.50 -22.01
CA ARG A 45 7.36 -1.05 -22.65
C ARG A 45 7.58 -1.02 -24.16
N ARG A 46 6.56 -1.40 -24.92
CA ARG A 46 6.57 -1.21 -26.37
C ARG A 46 6.02 0.18 -26.68
N ASP A 47 6.76 0.98 -27.46
CA ASP A 47 6.29 2.27 -27.97
C ASP A 47 5.36 2.11 -29.18
N ASP A 48 4.86 3.22 -29.73
CA ASP A 48 3.94 3.22 -30.87
C ASP A 48 4.58 2.66 -32.15
N ASP A 49 5.91 2.73 -32.26
CA ASP A 49 6.71 2.22 -33.37
C ASP A 49 7.15 0.75 -33.18
N GLY A 50 6.78 0.13 -32.06
CA GLY A 50 7.06 -1.27 -31.75
C GLY A 50 8.42 -1.53 -31.08
N GLN A 51 9.21 -0.49 -30.79
CA GLN A 51 10.49 -0.60 -30.11
C GLN A 51 10.30 -0.89 -28.62
N LEU A 52 11.25 -1.62 -28.03
CA LEU A 52 11.26 -1.93 -26.61
C LEU A 52 12.06 -0.88 -25.84
N GLU A 53 11.39 -0.14 -24.99
CA GLU A 53 11.99 0.82 -24.08
C GLU A 53 12.14 0.24 -22.67
N PHE A 54 13.32 0.39 -22.08
CA PHE A 54 13.55 -0.03 -20.69
C PHE A 54 12.84 0.90 -19.71
N THR A 55 12.03 0.33 -18.83
CA THR A 55 11.19 1.10 -17.88
C THR A 55 11.51 0.84 -16.41
N GLY A 56 12.36 -0.16 -16.12
CA GLY A 56 12.83 -0.43 -14.76
C GLY A 56 13.36 -1.84 -14.57
N GLU A 57 14.01 -2.08 -13.43
CA GLU A 57 14.46 -3.41 -13.02
C GLU A 57 14.29 -3.62 -11.51
N ASN A 58 14.06 -4.86 -11.11
CA ASN A 58 14.09 -5.27 -9.71
C ASN A 58 14.49 -6.75 -9.59
N ASP A 59 14.98 -7.16 -8.43
CA ASP A 59 15.31 -8.55 -8.15
C ASP A 59 14.10 -9.30 -7.57
N ILE A 60 13.97 -10.57 -7.94
CA ILE A 60 12.98 -11.50 -7.40
C ILE A 60 13.66 -12.61 -6.61
N GLY A 61 12.97 -13.11 -5.60
CA GLY A 61 13.31 -14.37 -4.94
C GLY A 61 12.91 -15.58 -5.80
N HIS A 62 13.15 -16.78 -5.29
CA HIS A 62 12.54 -17.98 -5.88
C HIS A 62 11.02 -17.90 -5.70
N THR A 63 10.27 -17.92 -6.81
CA THR A 63 8.81 -17.83 -6.79
C THR A 63 8.19 -19.10 -7.36
N PRO A 64 7.35 -19.82 -6.59
CA PRO A 64 6.61 -20.97 -7.08
C PRO A 64 5.68 -20.65 -8.25
N LYS A 65 5.23 -21.71 -8.93
CA LYS A 65 4.13 -21.63 -9.89
C LYS A 65 2.86 -21.09 -9.21
N ASP A 66 2.06 -20.35 -9.96
CA ASP A 66 0.73 -19.81 -9.62
C ASP A 66 0.71 -18.69 -8.55
N GLU A 67 1.87 -18.27 -8.07
CA GLU A 67 2.04 -17.16 -7.14
C GLU A 67 2.00 -15.78 -7.81
N THR A 68 1.55 -14.77 -7.07
CA THR A 68 1.56 -13.37 -7.52
C THR A 68 2.89 -12.71 -7.19
N ILE A 69 3.52 -12.11 -8.20
CA ILE A 69 4.74 -11.33 -8.06
C ILE A 69 4.38 -9.85 -8.10
N ARG A 70 4.93 -9.08 -7.15
CA ARG A 70 4.81 -7.62 -7.10
C ARG A 70 6.19 -7.00 -6.97
N LEU A 71 6.55 -6.12 -7.90
CA LEU A 71 7.89 -5.54 -8.01
C LEU A 71 7.85 -4.03 -8.04
N TYR A 72 8.66 -3.42 -7.20
CA TYR A 72 8.85 -1.97 -7.19
C TYR A 72 9.70 -1.57 -8.40
N THR A 73 9.24 -0.62 -9.21
CA THR A 73 9.99 -0.15 -10.38
C THR A 73 10.42 1.32 -10.27
N GLY A 74 9.98 2.02 -9.23
CA GLY A 74 10.30 3.42 -9.00
C GLY A 74 9.24 4.14 -8.19
N ASN A 75 9.38 5.45 -8.07
CA ASN A 75 8.36 6.32 -7.50
C ASN A 75 7.67 7.09 -8.62
N ALA A 76 6.36 7.25 -8.52
CA ALA A 76 5.61 8.12 -9.42
C ALA A 76 5.92 9.58 -9.07
N PHE A 77 6.46 10.33 -10.03
CA PHE A 77 6.82 11.74 -9.83
C PHE A 77 5.60 12.67 -9.85
N ASP A 78 4.54 12.30 -10.60
CA ASP A 78 3.27 13.03 -10.68
C ASP A 78 2.27 12.66 -9.57
N MET A 79 2.69 11.89 -8.58
CA MET A 79 1.81 11.38 -7.53
C MET A 79 2.41 11.69 -6.17
N THR A 80 1.59 12.21 -5.26
CA THR A 80 2.02 12.48 -3.88
C THR A 80 0.99 11.94 -2.91
N GLY A 81 1.45 11.21 -1.90
CA GLY A 81 0.66 10.78 -0.76
C GLY A 81 1.00 11.59 0.48
N GLU A 82 0.04 11.70 1.38
CA GLU A 82 0.23 12.22 2.73
C GLU A 82 -0.61 11.36 3.66
N ARG A 83 -0.09 11.10 4.86
CA ARG A 83 -0.80 10.39 5.91
C ARG A 83 -0.65 11.16 7.20
N SER A 84 -1.77 11.45 7.84
CA SER A 84 -1.86 12.15 9.11
C SER A 84 -2.74 11.37 10.09
N ARG A 85 -2.45 11.47 11.38
CA ARG A 85 -3.35 11.01 12.43
C ARG A 85 -4.20 12.19 12.89
N THR A 86 -5.51 12.01 12.94
CA THR A 86 -6.49 13.07 13.23
C THR A 86 -7.10 12.96 14.62
N ASP A 87 -7.11 11.78 15.23
CA ASP A 87 -7.59 11.56 16.61
C ASP A 87 -6.79 10.43 17.27
N TYR A 88 -6.58 10.55 18.58
CA TYR A 88 -5.92 9.55 19.42
C TYR A 88 -6.61 9.54 20.80
N ARG A 89 -7.12 8.39 21.22
CA ARG A 89 -7.72 8.20 22.55
C ARG A 89 -7.30 6.85 23.08
N ALA A 90 -6.91 6.78 24.34
CA ALA A 90 -6.51 5.53 24.96
C ALA A 90 -6.98 5.46 26.41
N ASP A 91 -7.38 4.27 26.83
CA ASP A 91 -7.53 3.92 28.24
C ASP A 91 -6.73 2.64 28.48
N PHE A 92 -5.55 2.81 29.06
CA PHE A 92 -4.64 1.69 29.32
C PHE A 92 -5.12 0.83 30.49
N ASN A 93 -5.98 1.34 31.38
CA ASN A 93 -6.59 0.55 32.46
C ASN A 93 -7.68 -0.37 31.91
N ALA A 94 -8.52 0.17 31.02
CA ALA A 94 -9.53 -0.58 30.27
C ALA A 94 -8.95 -1.34 29.06
N ARG A 95 -7.64 -1.22 28.82
CA ARG A 95 -6.85 -1.91 27.78
C ARG A 95 -7.38 -1.71 26.35
N TRP A 96 -7.68 -0.46 25.99
CA TRP A 96 -8.05 -0.12 24.62
C TRP A 96 -7.43 1.19 24.14
N LEU A 97 -7.39 1.34 22.80
CA LEU A 97 -6.88 2.52 22.12
C LEU A 97 -7.60 2.73 20.78
N ASP A 98 -8.05 3.95 20.52
CA ASP A 98 -8.62 4.41 19.27
C ASP A 98 -7.66 5.36 18.56
N GLU A 99 -7.47 5.15 17.26
CA GLU A 99 -6.75 6.08 16.39
C GLU A 99 -7.56 6.35 15.12
N SER A 100 -7.62 7.62 14.70
CA SER A 100 -8.17 7.99 13.39
C SER A 100 -7.06 8.49 12.48
N PHE A 101 -7.06 8.02 11.24
CA PHE A 101 -6.08 8.42 10.23
C PHE A 101 -6.77 8.98 9.00
N GLU A 102 -6.07 9.88 8.34
CA GLU A 102 -6.42 10.44 7.04
C GLU A 102 -5.24 10.27 6.08
N MET A 103 -5.51 9.74 4.89
CA MET A 103 -4.56 9.60 3.81
C MET A 103 -5.05 10.40 2.61
N LYS A 104 -4.29 11.43 2.24
CA LYS A 104 -4.58 12.29 1.09
C LYS A 104 -3.64 11.95 -0.04
N VAL A 105 -4.19 11.62 -1.21
CA VAL A 105 -3.41 11.28 -2.39
C VAL A 105 -3.78 12.22 -3.53
N ARG A 106 -2.77 12.80 -4.18
CA ARG A 106 -2.87 13.75 -5.27
C ARG A 106 -2.32 13.15 -6.56
N ASN A 107 -3.07 13.31 -7.64
CA ASN A 107 -2.72 12.86 -8.98
C ASN A 107 -2.53 14.07 -9.90
N HIS A 108 -1.30 14.33 -10.32
CA HIS A 108 -0.95 15.41 -11.24
C HIS A 108 -0.94 14.98 -12.71
N LYS A 109 -1.30 13.72 -13.00
CA LYS A 109 -1.38 13.21 -14.37
C LYS A 109 -2.65 13.68 -15.09
N SER A 110 -2.62 13.58 -16.41
CA SER A 110 -3.79 13.79 -17.29
C SER A 110 -4.73 12.58 -17.36
N GLU A 111 -4.41 11.47 -16.71
CA GLU A 111 -5.20 10.24 -16.68
C GLU A 111 -5.62 9.87 -15.25
N SER A 112 -6.71 9.10 -15.13
CA SER A 112 -7.16 8.55 -13.85
C SER A 112 -6.20 7.44 -13.42
N VAL A 113 -5.86 7.40 -12.14
CA VAL A 113 -4.96 6.39 -11.57
C VAL A 113 -5.65 5.66 -10.43
N GLU A 114 -5.55 4.33 -10.45
CA GLU A 114 -5.90 3.51 -9.31
C GLU A 114 -4.73 3.46 -8.32
N VAL A 115 -5.00 3.80 -7.06
CA VAL A 115 -4.01 3.78 -5.99
C VAL A 115 -4.42 2.77 -4.92
N ARG A 116 -3.48 1.91 -4.58
CA ARG A 116 -3.57 1.00 -3.45
C ARG A 116 -2.91 1.64 -2.23
N ILE A 117 -3.70 2.06 -1.25
CA ILE A 117 -3.22 2.61 0.03
C ILE A 117 -3.10 1.44 1.01
N VAL A 118 -1.88 1.11 1.42
CA VAL A 118 -1.60 0.00 2.34
C VAL A 118 -1.28 0.56 3.71
N GLU A 119 -2.07 0.19 4.71
CA GLU A 119 -1.89 0.60 6.10
C GLU A 119 -1.45 -0.58 6.95
N HIS A 120 -0.43 -0.33 7.78
CA HIS A 120 0.08 -1.30 8.74
C HIS A 120 -0.27 -0.84 10.16
N LEU A 121 -1.07 -1.65 10.84
CA LEU A 121 -1.59 -1.43 12.18
C LEU A 121 -0.56 -1.92 13.21
N TYR A 122 0.33 -1.01 13.61
CA TYR A 122 1.53 -1.36 14.39
C TYR A 122 1.27 -1.62 15.88
N ARG A 123 0.10 -1.23 16.41
CA ARG A 123 -0.16 -1.21 17.86
C ARG A 123 -0.41 -2.63 18.40
N TRP A 124 -1.47 -3.29 17.95
CA TRP A 124 -1.82 -4.67 18.34
C TRP A 124 -2.44 -5.44 17.17
N THR A 125 -2.50 -6.78 17.29
CA THR A 125 -3.14 -7.66 16.28
C THR A 125 -4.64 -7.76 16.43
N ASN A 126 -5.16 -7.46 17.63
CA ASN A 126 -6.59 -7.41 17.86
C ASN A 126 -7.06 -5.98 17.61
N TRP A 127 -7.81 -5.81 16.53
CA TRP A 127 -8.30 -4.53 16.09
C TRP A 127 -9.57 -4.67 15.27
N ASP A 128 -10.37 -3.62 15.31
CA ASP A 128 -11.57 -3.43 14.49
C ASP A 128 -11.52 -2.05 13.82
N ILE A 129 -11.91 -1.99 12.55
CA ILE A 129 -12.15 -0.72 11.87
C ILE A 129 -13.59 -0.32 12.16
N ILE A 130 -13.75 0.67 13.03
CA ILE A 130 -15.06 1.12 13.53
C ILE A 130 -15.66 2.26 12.69
N LYS A 131 -14.85 2.85 11.79
CA LYS A 131 -15.31 3.83 10.79
C LYS A 131 -14.33 3.84 9.61
N ASN A 132 -14.83 3.98 8.39
CA ASN A 132 -14.04 4.11 7.17
C ASN A 132 -14.79 4.92 6.10
N SER A 133 -14.08 5.71 5.30
CA SER A 133 -14.65 6.45 4.17
C SER A 133 -14.84 5.60 2.91
N ASP A 134 -13.99 4.59 2.75
CA ASP A 134 -13.92 3.76 1.54
C ASP A 134 -13.88 2.28 1.93
N PRO A 135 -14.36 1.36 1.06
CA PRO A 135 -14.19 -0.07 1.28
C PRO A 135 -12.72 -0.44 1.45
N PHE A 136 -12.45 -1.29 2.44
CA PHE A 136 -11.11 -1.81 2.69
C PHE A 136 -11.10 -3.33 2.64
N LYS A 137 -9.91 -3.90 2.44
CA LYS A 137 -9.65 -5.33 2.54
C LYS A 137 -8.64 -5.57 3.65
N LYS A 138 -8.99 -6.47 4.59
CA LYS A 138 -8.03 -7.01 5.55
C LYS A 138 -7.14 -8.02 4.83
N LEU A 139 -5.85 -7.75 4.73
CA LEU A 139 -4.88 -8.65 4.09
C LEU A 139 -4.34 -9.67 5.09
N ASP A 140 -4.05 -9.23 6.31
CA ASP A 140 -3.56 -10.08 7.39
C ASP A 140 -3.92 -9.50 8.77
N GLY A 141 -3.33 -10.02 9.85
CA GLY A 141 -3.59 -9.58 11.22
C GLY A 141 -3.14 -8.16 11.56
N ARG A 142 -2.41 -7.46 10.69
CA ARG A 142 -1.94 -6.09 10.87
C ARG A 142 -2.02 -5.23 9.61
N THR A 143 -2.31 -5.80 8.46
CA THR A 143 -2.33 -5.06 7.19
C THR A 143 -3.74 -4.97 6.63
N LEU A 144 -4.11 -3.76 6.24
CA LEU A 144 -5.30 -3.51 5.44
C LEU A 144 -4.94 -2.67 4.21
N GLU A 145 -5.77 -2.75 3.18
CA GLU A 145 -5.64 -1.91 2.00
C GLU A 145 -6.95 -1.26 1.59
N PHE A 146 -6.85 -0.04 1.06
CA PHE A 146 -7.91 0.63 0.31
C PHE A 146 -7.49 0.69 -1.15
N LEU A 147 -8.43 0.40 -2.06
CA LEU A 147 -8.23 0.56 -3.49
C LEU A 147 -9.11 1.69 -3.97
N VAL A 148 -8.49 2.78 -4.46
CA VAL A 148 -9.21 4.01 -4.77
C VAL A 148 -8.80 4.58 -6.12
N GLN A 149 -9.80 5.04 -6.88
CA GLN A 149 -9.59 5.76 -8.13
C GLN A 149 -9.41 7.26 -7.85
N ILE A 150 -8.38 7.85 -8.47
CA ILE A 150 -8.07 9.27 -8.34
C ILE A 150 -8.13 9.90 -9.74
N PRO A 151 -9.06 10.85 -9.97
CA PRO A 151 -9.24 11.44 -11.28
C PRO A 151 -8.01 12.24 -11.76
N PRO A 152 -7.90 12.53 -13.06
CA PRO A 152 -6.86 13.39 -13.62
C PRO A 152 -6.80 14.74 -12.91
N GLY A 153 -5.59 15.19 -12.56
CA GLY A 153 -5.38 16.47 -11.86
C GLY A 153 -6.05 16.58 -10.49
N GLY A 154 -6.61 15.48 -9.98
CA GLY A 154 -7.47 15.48 -8.80
C GLY A 154 -6.78 14.99 -7.54
N GLU A 155 -7.56 14.97 -6.46
CA GLU A 155 -7.14 14.43 -5.18
C GLU A 155 -8.24 13.56 -4.57
N LYS A 156 -7.82 12.64 -3.71
CA LYS A 156 -8.72 11.81 -2.93
C LYS A 156 -8.22 11.69 -1.50
N THR A 157 -9.14 11.80 -0.57
CA THR A 157 -8.89 11.59 0.86
C THR A 157 -9.59 10.33 1.33
N VAL A 158 -8.83 9.42 1.93
CA VAL A 158 -9.31 8.20 2.56
C VAL A 158 -9.12 8.34 4.07
N SER A 159 -10.14 8.03 4.87
CA SER A 159 -10.04 8.08 6.33
C SER A 159 -10.56 6.81 6.96
N TYR A 160 -10.01 6.45 8.12
CA TYR A 160 -10.51 5.37 8.94
C TYR A 160 -10.24 5.61 10.42
N LYS A 161 -11.03 4.92 11.26
CA LYS A 161 -10.83 4.83 12.69
C LYS A 161 -10.65 3.37 13.09
N VAL A 162 -9.54 3.08 13.74
CA VAL A 162 -9.20 1.76 14.26
C VAL A 162 -9.37 1.76 15.78
N HIS A 163 -9.96 0.70 16.30
CA HIS A 163 -10.05 0.37 17.72
C HIS A 163 -9.15 -0.83 18.01
N TYR A 164 -8.24 -0.70 18.97
CA TYR A 164 -7.38 -1.78 19.46
C TYR A 164 -7.79 -2.20 20.87
N SER A 165 -7.64 -3.49 21.18
CA SER A 165 -7.84 -4.03 22.53
C SER A 165 -6.80 -5.13 22.86
N TRP A 166 -6.45 -5.32 24.14
CA TRP A 166 -5.46 -6.32 24.59
C TRP A 166 -5.59 -6.74 26.07
#